data_AF-A0A4R1HWA7-F1
#
_entry.id   AF-A0A4R1HWA7-F1
#
_cell.length_a   1.000
_cell.length_b   1.000
_cell.length_c   1.000
_cell.angle_alpha   90.00
_cell.angle_beta   90.00
_cell.angle_gamma   90.00
#
_symmetry.space_group_name_H-M   'P 1'
#
loop_
_entity.id
_entity.type
_entity.pdbx_description
1 polymer ?
#
loop_
_entity_poly.entity_id
_entity_poly.type
_entity_poly.pdbx_seq_one_letter_code
_entity_poly.pdbx_strand_id
1 'polypeptide(L)'
;MARTTGLLGLSSTKRAAILAIVVCALALTVAVPLHNYVAQRQQLSQVTEQEQALQGEVNDLAAQRDRLSDPSEVAAQARSRLGYVPPGETPYVVQLPAPPAPAQTGVAEPGVPWFHTLWTDVSGASR
;
A
#
# COMPACT_ATOMS: atom_id res chain seq x y z
N MET A 1 28.37 -19.28 -65.33
CA MET A 1 29.08 -20.11 -64.33
C MET A 1 29.90 -19.18 -63.44
N ALA A 2 29.27 -18.57 -62.44
CA ALA A 2 29.96 -17.64 -61.53
C ALA A 2 30.83 -18.43 -60.56
N ARG A 3 32.11 -18.54 -60.89
CA ARG A 3 33.15 -18.94 -59.95
C ARG A 3 33.48 -17.72 -59.09
N THR A 4 32.83 -17.60 -57.95
CA THR A 4 33.24 -16.62 -56.93
C THR A 4 34.38 -17.22 -56.12
N THR A 5 35.57 -16.84 -56.56
CA THR A 5 36.89 -17.00 -55.95
C THR A 5 36.86 -16.80 -54.43
N GLY A 6 37.39 -17.79 -53.71
CA GLY A 6 37.56 -17.73 -52.26
C GLY A 6 38.54 -16.64 -51.85
N LEU A 7 38.15 -15.84 -50.84
CA LEU A 7 38.96 -14.71 -50.36
C LEU A 7 39.47 -14.83 -48.92
N LEU A 8 39.34 -15.97 -48.23
CA LEU A 8 39.88 -16.16 -46.88
C LEU A 8 40.35 -17.61 -46.66
N GLY A 9 41.65 -17.84 -46.51
CA GLY A 9 42.26 -19.16 -46.29
C GLY A 9 41.96 -19.80 -44.93
N LEU A 10 40.70 -19.99 -44.59
CA LEU A 10 40.20 -20.72 -43.43
C LEU A 10 39.25 -21.79 -43.95
N SER A 11 39.52 -23.06 -43.63
CA SER A 11 38.74 -24.23 -44.05
C SER A 11 37.24 -23.97 -43.87
N SER A 12 36.39 -24.45 -44.81
CA SER A 12 34.93 -24.23 -44.76
C SER A 12 34.32 -24.54 -43.39
N THR A 13 34.89 -25.51 -42.66
CA THR A 13 34.53 -25.84 -41.28
C THR A 13 34.77 -24.70 -40.30
N LYS A 14 35.90 -23.98 -40.38
CA LYS A 14 36.17 -22.80 -39.53
C LYS A 14 35.19 -21.67 -39.81
N ARG A 15 34.85 -21.43 -41.08
CA ARG A 15 33.85 -20.42 -41.46
C ARG A 15 32.45 -20.78 -40.95
N ALA A 16 32.06 -22.04 -41.06
CA ALA A 16 30.80 -22.55 -40.52
C ALA A 16 30.74 -22.42 -38.99
N ALA A 17 31.84 -22.75 -38.30
CA ALA A 17 31.93 -22.59 -36.86
C ALA A 17 31.82 -21.11 -36.42
N ILE A 18 32.49 -20.19 -37.11
CA ILE A 18 32.37 -18.75 -36.85
C ILE A 18 30.94 -18.28 -37.08
N LEU A 19 30.29 -18.69 -38.17
CA LEU A 19 28.88 -18.37 -38.43
C LEU A 19 27.96 -18.87 -37.32
N ALA A 20 28.13 -20.12 -36.87
CA ALA A 20 27.33 -20.67 -35.78
C ALA A 20 27.51 -19.88 -34.47
N ILE A 21 28.75 -19.47 -34.14
CA ILE A 21 29.03 -18.63 -32.97
C ILE A 21 28.36 -17.26 -33.10
N VAL A 22 28.41 -16.63 -34.28
CA VAL A 22 27.76 -15.34 -34.53
C VAL A 22 26.24 -15.44 -34.40
N VAL A 23 25.63 -16.51 -34.94
CA VAL A 23 24.19 -16.78 -34.80
C VAL A 23 23.81 -17.02 -33.34
N CYS A 24 24.60 -17.81 -32.60
CA CYS A 24 24.40 -18.00 -31.16
C CYS A 24 24.53 -16.68 -30.39
N ALA A 25 25.53 -15.85 -30.70
CA ALA A 25 25.72 -14.56 -30.06
C ALA A 25 24.52 -13.64 -30.34
N LEU A 26 24.06 -13.54 -31.58
CA LEU A 26 22.85 -12.78 -31.96
C LEU A 26 21.61 -13.29 -31.22
N ALA A 27 21.42 -14.62 -31.16
CA ALA A 27 20.30 -15.22 -30.44
C ALA A 27 20.33 -14.88 -28.95
N LEU A 28 21.49 -14.95 -28.30
CA LEU A 28 21.65 -14.60 -26.88
C LEU A 28 21.47 -13.09 -26.65
N THR A 29 21.95 -12.24 -27.55
CA THR A 29 21.76 -10.77 -27.47
C THR A 29 20.27 -10.39 -27.58
N VAL A 30 19.47 -11.13 -28.34
CA VAL A 30 18.03 -10.86 -28.52
C VAL A 30 17.16 -11.58 -27.46
N ALA A 31 17.63 -12.70 -26.90
CA ALA A 31 16.89 -13.42 -25.86
C ALA A 31 16.73 -12.63 -24.56
N VAL A 32 17.75 -11.87 -24.14
CA VAL A 32 17.72 -11.01 -22.94
C VAL A 32 16.68 -9.87 -23.03
N PRO A 33 16.57 -9.08 -24.11
CA PRO A 33 15.58 -8.01 -24.20
C PRO A 33 14.14 -8.52 -24.30
N LEU A 34 13.90 -9.73 -24.81
CA LEU A 34 12.54 -10.30 -24.86
C LEU A 34 11.96 -10.53 -23.46
N HIS A 35 12.79 -11.01 -22.52
CA HIS A 35 12.39 -11.19 -21.12
C HIS A 35 12.10 -9.84 -20.43
N ASN A 36 12.92 -8.82 -20.69
CA ASN A 36 12.73 -7.48 -20.11
C ASN A 36 11.49 -6.76 -20.65
N TYR A 37 11.09 -7.02 -21.91
CA TYR A 37 9.93 -6.38 -22.53
C TYR A 37 8.60 -6.81 -21.90
N VAL A 38 8.50 -8.08 -21.46
CA VAL A 38 7.30 -8.61 -20.77
C VAL A 38 7.20 -8.07 -19.34
N ALA A 39 8.32 -7.91 -18.65
CA ALA A 39 8.37 -7.35 -17.29
C ALA A 39 8.02 -5.84 -17.24
N GLN A 40 8.41 -5.06 -18.26
CA GLN A 40 8.10 -3.62 -18.33
C GLN A 40 6.61 -3.32 -18.44
N ARG A 41 5.83 -4.22 -19.06
CA ARG A 41 4.40 -3.97 -19.30
C ARG A 41 3.56 -4.09 -18.04
N GLN A 42 4.00 -4.93 -17.09
CA GLN A 42 3.39 -5.06 -15.77
C GLN A 42 3.68 -3.86 -14.87
N GLN A 43 4.83 -3.21 -15.06
CA GLN A 43 5.19 -2.01 -14.30
C GLN A 43 4.30 -0.82 -14.69
N LEU A 44 3.99 -0.66 -15.98
CA LEU A 44 3.11 0.42 -16.45
C LEU A 44 1.66 0.26 -15.94
N SER A 45 1.09 -0.95 -15.98
CA SER A 45 -0.26 -1.17 -15.45
C SER A 45 -0.32 -0.92 -13.95
N GLN A 46 0.67 -1.39 -13.19
CA GLN A 46 0.73 -1.18 -11.75
C GLN A 46 0.90 0.30 -11.37
N VAL A 47 1.67 1.08 -12.13
CA VAL A 47 1.86 2.51 -11.88
C VAL A 47 0.58 3.29 -12.16
N THR A 48 -0.14 2.99 -13.24
CA THR A 48 -1.41 3.66 -13.56
C THR A 48 -2.51 3.31 -12.56
N GLU A 49 -2.59 2.05 -12.11
CA GLU A 49 -3.54 1.65 -11.07
C GLU A 49 -3.24 2.34 -9.73
N GLN A 50 -1.95 2.47 -9.37
CA GLN A 50 -1.54 3.21 -8.17
C GLN A 50 -1.88 4.70 -8.27
N GLU A 51 -1.66 5.34 -9.41
CA GLU A 51 -2.01 6.76 -9.62
C GLU A 51 -3.51 7.00 -9.41
N GLN A 52 -4.36 6.13 -9.97
CA GLN A 52 -5.82 6.22 -9.80
C GLN A 52 -6.25 5.99 -8.35
N ALA A 53 -5.66 5.01 -7.66
CA ALA A 53 -5.95 4.75 -6.26
C ALA A 53 -5.57 5.94 -5.36
N LEU A 54 -4.36 6.49 -5.55
CA LEU A 54 -3.89 7.65 -4.79
C LEU A 54 -4.74 8.89 -5.05
N GLN A 55 -5.16 9.12 -6.30
CA GLN A 55 -6.03 10.25 -6.61
C GLN A 55 -7.41 10.11 -5.95
N GLY A 56 -7.95 8.90 -5.86
CA GLY A 56 -9.17 8.62 -5.11
C GLY A 56 -9.03 8.95 -3.63
N GLU A 57 -7.95 8.50 -3.00
CA GLU A 57 -7.67 8.75 -1.59
C GLU A 57 -7.51 10.25 -1.28
N VAL A 58 -6.80 10.99 -2.15
CA VAL A 58 -6.67 12.46 -2.01
C VAL A 58 -8.03 13.14 -2.06
N ASN A 59 -8.92 12.72 -2.97
CA ASN A 59 -10.25 13.31 -3.08
C ASN A 59 -11.10 13.02 -1.83
N ASP A 60 -11.04 11.79 -1.31
CA ASP A 60 -11.76 11.40 -0.10
C ASP A 60 -11.27 12.16 1.13
N LEU A 61 -9.94 12.29 1.28
CA LEU A 61 -9.33 13.07 2.36
C LEU A 61 -9.65 14.55 2.24
N ALA A 62 -9.65 15.12 1.03
CA ALA A 62 -10.05 16.51 0.81
C ALA A 62 -11.52 16.72 1.20
N ALA A 63 -12.42 15.82 0.81
CA ALA A 63 -13.83 15.88 1.19
C ALA A 63 -14.06 15.70 2.69
N GLN A 64 -13.22 14.92 3.39
CA GLN A 64 -13.26 14.83 4.85
C GLN A 64 -12.75 16.12 5.48
N ARG A 65 -11.62 16.66 5.01
CA ARG A 65 -11.08 17.92 5.51
C ARG A 65 -12.10 19.05 5.36
N ASP A 66 -12.77 19.16 4.22
CA ASP A 66 -13.77 20.20 3.98
C ASP A 66 -14.98 20.04 4.91
N ARG A 67 -15.42 18.81 5.20
CA ARG A 67 -16.45 18.52 6.21
C ARG A 67 -16.01 18.94 7.62
N LEU A 68 -14.77 18.65 7.99
CA LEU A 68 -14.20 19.06 9.29
C LEU A 68 -13.80 20.54 9.36
N SER A 69 -13.86 21.28 8.25
CA SER A 69 -13.51 22.71 8.23
C SER A 69 -14.62 23.59 8.78
N ASP A 70 -15.84 23.06 8.95
CA ASP A 70 -16.94 23.80 9.57
C ASP A 70 -16.81 23.78 11.11
N PRO A 71 -16.63 24.94 11.77
CA PRO A 71 -16.52 25.01 13.23
C PRO A 71 -17.77 24.51 13.96
N SER A 72 -18.94 24.47 13.31
CA SER A 72 -20.18 23.95 13.90
C SER A 72 -20.16 22.43 14.05
N GLU A 73 -19.59 21.70 13.09
CA GLU A 73 -19.40 20.24 13.13
C GLU A 73 -18.41 19.85 14.23
N VAL A 74 -17.29 20.59 14.34
CA VAL A 74 -16.29 20.39 15.41
C VAL A 74 -16.91 20.67 16.78
N ALA A 75 -17.70 21.74 16.91
CA ALA A 75 -18.39 22.06 18.16
C ALA A 75 -19.43 20.99 18.53
N ALA A 76 -20.19 20.47 17.56
CA ALA A 76 -21.15 19.40 17.78
C ALA A 76 -20.45 18.10 18.24
N GLN A 77 -19.35 17.72 17.60
CA GLN A 77 -18.59 16.52 17.95
C GLN A 77 -17.85 16.66 19.29
N ALA A 78 -17.31 17.85 19.59
CA ALA A 78 -16.73 18.16 20.88
C ALA A 78 -17.77 18.12 22.00
N ARG A 79 -19.00 18.59 21.75
CA ARG A 79 -20.10 18.52 22.72
C ARG A 79 -20.58 17.09 22.93
N SER A 80 -20.71 16.29 21.86
CA SER A 80 -21.22 14.92 21.95
C SER A 80 -20.21 13.95 22.55
N ARG A 81 -18.91 14.09 22.24
CA ARG A 81 -17.87 13.14 22.68
C ARG A 81 -17.13 13.59 23.94
N LEU A 82 -16.89 14.89 24.10
CA LEU A 82 -16.04 15.43 25.16
C LEU A 82 -16.82 16.30 26.17
N GLY A 83 -18.11 16.55 25.92
CA GLY A 83 -18.92 17.42 26.77
C GLY A 83 -18.42 18.88 26.79
N TYR A 84 -17.64 19.30 25.78
CA TYR A 84 -17.15 20.68 25.71
C TYR A 84 -18.26 21.65 25.35
N VAL A 85 -18.17 22.83 25.96
CA VAL A 85 -19.14 23.91 25.87
C VAL A 85 -18.37 25.22 25.64
N PRO A 86 -18.84 26.13 24.77
CA PRO A 86 -18.18 27.42 24.54
C PRO A 86 -18.10 28.25 25.84
N PRO A 87 -17.09 29.14 25.96
CA PRO A 87 -16.91 29.97 27.14
C PRO A 87 -18.14 30.85 27.38
N GLY A 88 -18.75 30.74 28.57
CA GLY A 88 -19.95 31.50 28.96
C GLY A 88 -21.27 30.71 28.97
N GLU A 89 -21.29 29.48 28.46
CA GLU A 89 -22.45 28.57 28.57
C GLU A 89 -22.32 27.59 29.76
N THR A 90 -23.43 27.24 30.41
CA THR A 90 -23.46 26.26 31.52
C THR A 90 -23.85 24.86 30.99
N PRO A 91 -23.03 23.80 31.18
CA PRO A 91 -23.36 22.45 30.75
C PRO A 91 -24.48 21.85 31.61
N TYR A 92 -25.50 21.28 30.98
CA TYR A 92 -26.53 20.46 31.64
C TYR A 92 -26.30 18.99 31.31
N VAL A 93 -26.15 18.15 32.34
CA VAL A 93 -26.05 16.70 32.18
C VAL A 93 -27.33 16.09 32.73
N VAL A 94 -28.02 15.29 31.91
CA VAL A 94 -29.25 14.60 32.34
C VAL A 94 -28.84 13.39 33.16
N GLN A 95 -29.14 13.42 34.46
CA GLN A 95 -28.89 12.30 35.36
C GLN A 95 -30.09 11.34 35.29
N LEU A 96 -29.96 10.27 34.51
CA LEU A 96 -30.95 9.19 34.50
C LEU A 96 -30.72 8.27 35.71
N PRO A 97 -31.78 7.65 36.28
CA PRO A 97 -31.63 6.61 37.29
C PRO A 97 -30.69 5.50 36.78
N ALA A 98 -29.73 5.09 37.60
CA ALA A 98 -28.70 4.15 37.17
C ALA A 98 -29.32 2.82 36.71
N PRO A 99 -29.11 2.39 35.45
CA PRO A 99 -29.38 1.01 35.06
C PRO A 99 -28.45 0.06 35.84
N PRO A 100 -28.85 -1.20 36.07
CA PRO A 100 -28.00 -2.18 36.74
C PRO A 100 -26.64 -2.25 36.03
N ALA A 101 -25.56 -2.23 36.82
CA ALA A 101 -24.20 -2.15 36.30
C ALA A 101 -23.97 -3.28 35.27
N PRO A 102 -23.54 -2.96 34.03
CA PRO A 102 -23.13 -3.98 33.07
C PRO A 102 -21.95 -4.76 33.67
N ALA A 103 -21.88 -6.06 33.39
CA ALA A 103 -20.73 -6.88 33.75
C ALA A 103 -19.48 -6.23 33.15
N GLN A 104 -18.61 -5.75 34.03
CA GLN A 104 -17.40 -5.03 33.64
C GLN A 104 -16.47 -6.00 32.91
N THR A 105 -16.55 -6.03 31.58
CA THR A 105 -15.66 -6.84 30.75
C THR A 105 -14.41 -6.00 30.53
N GLY A 106 -13.33 -6.30 31.24
CA GLY A 106 -12.07 -5.55 31.14
C GLY A 106 -11.69 -4.71 32.36
N VAL A 107 -12.14 -5.04 33.58
CA VAL A 107 -11.52 -4.47 34.79
C VAL A 107 -10.07 -4.91 34.82
N ALA A 108 -9.15 -3.95 34.83
CA ALA A 108 -7.73 -4.23 35.02
C ALA A 108 -7.56 -5.02 36.32
N GLU A 109 -6.97 -6.21 36.23
CA GLU A 109 -6.68 -7.01 37.41
C GLU A 109 -5.76 -6.21 38.34
N PRO A 110 -6.07 -6.11 39.65
CA PRO A 110 -5.23 -5.39 40.59
C PRO A 110 -3.80 -5.94 40.56
N GLY A 111 -2.83 -5.08 40.27
CA GLY A 111 -1.41 -5.46 40.18
C GLY A 111 -0.88 -5.68 38.76
N VAL A 112 -1.73 -5.68 37.73
CA VAL A 112 -1.29 -5.72 36.33
C VAL A 112 -1.22 -4.28 35.78
N PRO A 113 -0.06 -3.82 35.27
CA PRO A 113 0.05 -2.53 34.60
C PRO A 113 -0.90 -2.44 33.39
N TRP A 114 -1.58 -1.32 33.23
CA TRP A 114 -2.57 -1.09 32.15
C TRP A 114 -2.05 -1.41 30.75
N PHE A 115 -0.76 -1.18 30.48
CA PHE A 115 -0.17 -1.43 29.16
C PHE A 115 -0.15 -2.93 28.83
N HIS A 116 -0.02 -3.79 29.84
CA HIS A 116 0.01 -5.23 29.66
C HIS A 116 -1.35 -5.72 29.14
N THR A 117 -2.45 -5.22 29.70
CA THR A 117 -3.81 -5.53 29.26
C THR A 117 -4.03 -5.13 27.80
N LEU A 118 -3.58 -3.93 27.41
CA LEU A 118 -3.68 -3.46 26.02
C LEU A 118 -2.83 -4.27 25.04
N TRP A 119 -1.61 -4.63 25.44
CA TRP A 119 -0.74 -5.45 24.60
C TRP A 119 -1.30 -6.86 24.40
N THR A 120 -1.94 -7.41 25.43
CA THR A 120 -2.60 -8.73 25.39
C THR A 120 -3.82 -8.71 24.46
N ASP A 121 -4.58 -7.61 24.45
CA ASP A 121 -5.74 -7.41 23.57
C ASP A 121 -5.33 -7.28 22.09
N VAL A 122 -4.31 -6.45 21.80
CA VAL A 122 -3.74 -6.30 20.44
C VAL A 122 -3.10 -7.59 19.93
N SER A 123 -2.47 -8.39 20.81
CA SER A 123 -1.87 -9.67 20.42
C SER A 123 -2.88 -10.82 20.33
N GLY A 124 -4.17 -10.56 20.62
CA GLY A 124 -5.24 -11.57 20.54
C GLY A 124 -5.06 -12.71 21.55
N ALA A 125 -4.33 -12.48 22.64
CA ALA A 125 -4.03 -13.48 23.66
C ALA A 125 -5.14 -13.61 24.72
N SER A 126 -6.38 -13.25 24.38
CA SER A 126 -7.55 -13.50 25.20
C SER A 126 -7.97 -14.98 25.07
N ARG A 127 -7.65 -15.79 26.09
CA ARG A 127 -8.16 -17.17 26.20
C ARG A 127 -8.62 -17.45 27.62
#